data_AF-A0A520X2I2-F1
#
_entry.id   AF-A0A520X2I2-F1
#
_cell.length_a   1.000
_cell.length_b   1.000
_cell.length_c   1.000
_cell.angle_alpha   90.00
_cell.angle_beta   90.00
_cell.angle_gamma   90.00
#
_symmetry.space_group_name_H-M   'P 1'
#
loop_
_entity.id
_entity.type
_entity.pdbx_description
1 polymer ?
#
loop_
_entity_poly.entity_id
_entity_poly.type
_entity_poly.pdbx_seq_one_letter_code
_entity_poly.pdbx_strand_id
1 'polypeptide(L)'
;MGAQAQLTGVNWPAIEAESPQIARLSEALQHYRRIAAADGWPVIPAGPTIGPGSPDPRLGALVTRLRATGDLANDGRAFDDYDDALQAAVRRFQVRHGLEPDALVGRATLRALNTSVDQRINQLCTSLAHARKTFDVQRADFILVNIPAFNATLSLSGKPVWTTNVIIGEKDAKTPLFESRIKTVVVNPTWSVPRSIASEELLPKIQNDISFLARGGYDVFDATGLPVDPLTVDWPSLGRHDFPFRLLQRPGPQNELGRIKFLFPNQYGVCMHDTPSKYLFAYSSRAFSHGCIRMENPVDFAAQLLARDNWSKEQLEAQLASGETKSISLAEPLPIVITYLTASVDESGTVFFYRDIYGRNTRPATCGPGSG
;
A
#
# COMPACT_ATOMS: atom_id res chain seq x y z
N MET A 1 56.61 -4.46 -39.81
CA MET A 1 55.87 -5.70 -39.49
C MET A 1 55.07 -5.43 -38.22
N GLY A 2 53.76 -5.20 -38.35
CA GLY A 2 52.88 -4.94 -37.22
C GLY A 2 51.48 -5.39 -37.62
N ALA A 3 51.03 -6.45 -36.97
CA ALA A 3 49.84 -7.22 -37.31
C ALA A 3 48.53 -6.47 -37.00
N GLN A 4 47.50 -6.85 -37.76
CA GLN A 4 46.10 -6.49 -37.60
C GLN A 4 45.57 -6.83 -36.20
N ALA A 5 44.66 -6.00 -35.70
CA ALA A 5 43.46 -6.47 -35.01
C ALA A 5 42.31 -5.49 -35.28
N GLN A 6 41.40 -5.92 -36.15
CA GLN A 6 40.06 -5.34 -36.26
C GLN A 6 39.32 -5.61 -34.95
N LEU A 7 38.80 -4.57 -34.30
CA LEU A 7 37.69 -4.73 -33.36
C LEU A 7 36.43 -4.30 -34.09
N THR A 8 35.78 -5.31 -34.64
CA THR A 8 34.42 -5.27 -35.17
C THR A 8 33.49 -4.64 -34.14
N GLY A 9 32.70 -3.66 -34.60
CA GLY A 9 31.62 -3.08 -33.83
C GLY A 9 30.71 -4.18 -33.30
N VAL A 10 30.62 -4.28 -31.99
CA VAL A 10 29.45 -4.91 -31.40
C VAL A 10 28.35 -3.85 -31.44
N ASN A 11 27.30 -4.19 -32.18
CA ASN A 11 26.06 -3.44 -32.18
C ASN A 11 25.27 -4.04 -31.03
N TRP A 12 25.24 -3.37 -29.87
CA TRP A 12 24.34 -3.78 -28.80
C TRP A 12 22.93 -3.53 -29.31
N PRO A 13 22.07 -4.56 -29.46
CA PRO A 13 20.66 -4.27 -29.65
C PRO A 13 20.22 -3.51 -28.40
N ALA A 14 19.76 -2.27 -28.58
CA ALA A 14 18.98 -1.57 -27.57
C ALA A 14 17.66 -2.33 -27.42
N ILE A 15 17.69 -3.44 -26.70
CA ILE A 15 16.50 -3.91 -26.00
C ILE A 15 16.48 -3.04 -24.75
N GLU A 16 15.84 -1.87 -24.83
CA GLU A 16 15.37 -1.20 -23.62
C GLU A 16 14.45 -2.21 -22.93
N ALA A 17 14.98 -2.91 -21.92
CA ALA A 17 14.24 -3.93 -21.21
C ALA A 17 13.05 -3.25 -20.52
N GLU A 18 11.83 -3.47 -21.03
CA GLU A 18 10.61 -2.94 -20.42
C GLU A 18 10.47 -3.50 -18.99
N SER A 19 9.95 -2.70 -18.05
CA SER A 19 9.77 -3.15 -16.67
C SER A 19 8.93 -4.44 -16.64
N PRO A 20 9.31 -5.48 -15.86
CA PRO A 20 8.55 -6.74 -15.80
C PRO A 20 7.07 -6.52 -15.46
N GLN A 21 6.74 -5.47 -14.70
CA GLN A 21 5.37 -5.14 -14.38
C GLN A 21 4.56 -4.64 -15.59
N ILE A 22 5.20 -3.87 -16.46
CA ILE A 22 4.57 -3.33 -17.68
C ILE A 22 4.35 -4.47 -18.68
N ALA A 23 5.34 -5.34 -18.90
CA ALA A 23 5.21 -6.52 -19.76
C ALA A 23 4.04 -7.42 -19.32
N ARG A 24 3.99 -7.78 -18.03
CA ARG A 24 2.91 -8.61 -17.47
C ARG A 24 1.54 -7.93 -17.54
N LEU A 25 1.46 -6.61 -17.33
CA LEU A 25 0.19 -5.87 -17.50
C LEU A 25 -0.26 -5.86 -18.96
N SER A 26 0.66 -5.75 -19.91
CA SER A 26 0.37 -5.83 -21.35
C SER A 26 -0.17 -7.22 -21.73
N GLU A 27 0.44 -8.30 -21.23
CA GLU A 27 -0.05 -9.67 -21.43
C GLU A 27 -1.44 -9.89 -20.80
N ALA A 28 -1.63 -9.44 -19.55
CA ALA A 28 -2.92 -9.50 -18.86
C ALA A 28 -4.00 -8.74 -19.63
N LEU A 29 -3.68 -7.55 -20.16
CA LEU A 29 -4.60 -6.77 -20.99
C LEU A 29 -5.02 -7.54 -22.26
N GLN A 30 -4.08 -8.19 -22.94
CA GLN A 30 -4.39 -9.03 -24.11
C GLN A 30 -5.25 -10.25 -23.73
N HIS A 31 -4.97 -10.88 -22.58
CA HIS A 31 -5.78 -11.97 -22.06
C HIS A 31 -7.23 -11.53 -21.79
N TYR A 32 -7.44 -10.40 -21.12
CA TYR A 32 -8.78 -9.88 -20.83
C TYR A 32 -9.52 -9.44 -22.10
N ARG A 33 -8.81 -8.90 -23.11
CA ARG A 33 -9.41 -8.61 -24.43
C ARG A 33 -9.90 -9.88 -25.14
N ARG A 34 -9.18 -11.01 -25.02
CA ARG A 34 -9.66 -12.30 -25.54
C ARG A 34 -10.90 -12.79 -24.81
N ILE A 35 -10.97 -12.61 -23.49
CA ILE A 35 -12.18 -12.91 -22.71
C ILE A 35 -13.36 -12.05 -23.20
N ALA A 36 -13.15 -10.74 -23.42
CA ALA A 36 -14.19 -9.86 -23.94
C ALA A 36 -14.67 -10.24 -25.35
N ALA A 37 -13.76 -10.69 -26.22
CA ALA A 37 -14.10 -11.17 -27.56
C ALA A 37 -14.88 -12.50 -27.54
N ALA A 38 -14.87 -13.22 -26.43
CA ALA A 38 -15.64 -14.44 -26.19
C ALA A 38 -16.86 -14.17 -25.26
N ASP A 39 -17.49 -13.00 -25.41
CA ASP A 39 -18.68 -12.54 -24.66
C ASP A 39 -18.50 -12.34 -23.15
N GLY A 40 -17.26 -12.35 -22.65
CA GLY A 40 -16.95 -12.04 -21.25
C GLY A 40 -17.34 -13.14 -20.27
N TRP A 41 -18.07 -12.76 -19.22
CA TRP A 41 -18.55 -13.67 -18.17
C TRP A 41 -19.97 -13.29 -17.72
N PRO A 42 -20.77 -14.24 -17.23
CA PRO A 42 -22.14 -13.98 -16.82
C PRO A 42 -22.21 -13.05 -15.60
N VAL A 43 -23.31 -12.30 -15.51
CA VAL A 43 -23.69 -11.58 -14.29
C VAL A 43 -24.33 -12.57 -13.33
N ILE A 44 -23.85 -12.59 -12.09
CA ILE A 44 -24.44 -13.39 -11.02
C ILE A 44 -25.62 -12.60 -10.42
N PRO A 45 -26.85 -13.14 -10.39
CA PRO A 45 -28.00 -12.45 -9.84
C PRO A 45 -27.82 -11.99 -8.39
N ALA A 46 -28.43 -10.86 -8.04
CA ALA A 46 -28.47 -10.36 -6.67
C ALA A 46 -29.24 -11.32 -5.75
N GLY A 47 -28.90 -11.33 -4.47
CA GLY A 47 -29.56 -12.16 -3.47
C GLY A 47 -28.79 -12.23 -2.15
N PRO A 48 -29.18 -13.14 -1.25
CA PRO A 48 -28.45 -13.43 -0.02
C PRO A 48 -26.99 -13.85 -0.28
N THR A 49 -26.18 -13.93 0.79
CA THR A 49 -24.81 -14.43 0.72
C THR A 49 -24.79 -15.89 0.26
N ILE A 50 -23.92 -16.23 -0.71
CA ILE A 50 -23.64 -17.63 -1.09
C ILE A 50 -22.54 -18.16 -0.17
N GLY A 51 -22.72 -19.35 0.39
CA GLY A 51 -21.77 -20.02 1.28
C GLY A 51 -22.16 -21.48 1.53
N PRO A 52 -21.39 -22.20 2.39
CA PRO A 52 -21.66 -23.60 2.71
C PRO A 52 -23.05 -23.83 3.32
N GLY A 53 -23.59 -25.03 3.11
CA GLY A 53 -24.77 -25.52 3.83
C GLY A 53 -26.14 -25.16 3.24
N SER A 54 -26.22 -24.44 2.12
CA SER A 54 -27.48 -24.19 1.42
C SER A 54 -27.30 -24.31 -0.10
N PRO A 55 -28.19 -25.04 -0.81
CA PRO A 55 -28.23 -25.00 -2.27
C PRO A 55 -28.48 -23.57 -2.75
N ASP A 56 -27.81 -23.17 -3.82
CA ASP A 56 -28.00 -21.84 -4.42
C ASP A 56 -28.13 -21.94 -5.94
N PRO A 57 -29.22 -21.43 -6.55
CA PRO A 57 -29.41 -21.49 -8.00
C PRO A 57 -28.35 -20.70 -8.79
N ARG A 58 -27.55 -19.86 -8.11
CA ARG A 58 -26.52 -19.02 -8.73
C ARG A 58 -25.15 -19.73 -8.83
N LEU A 59 -25.00 -20.95 -8.30
CA LEU A 59 -23.72 -21.68 -8.33
C LEU A 59 -23.18 -21.87 -9.75
N GLY A 60 -24.04 -22.19 -10.72
CA GLY A 60 -23.63 -22.32 -12.12
C GLY A 60 -22.99 -21.03 -12.67
N ALA A 61 -23.62 -19.87 -12.45
CA ALA A 61 -23.08 -18.57 -12.87
C ALA A 61 -21.77 -18.24 -12.14
N LEU A 62 -21.67 -18.56 -10.84
CA LEU A 62 -20.46 -18.37 -10.05
C LEU A 62 -19.29 -19.22 -10.56
N VAL A 63 -19.52 -20.50 -10.85
CA VAL A 63 -18.52 -21.43 -11.39
C VAL A 63 -18.01 -20.95 -12.75
N THR A 64 -18.91 -20.60 -13.67
CA THR A 64 -18.53 -20.04 -14.98
C THR A 64 -17.70 -18.77 -14.80
N ARG A 65 -18.08 -17.89 -13.86
CA ARG A 65 -17.34 -16.67 -13.57
C ARG A 65 -15.93 -16.93 -13.03
N LEU A 66 -15.77 -17.85 -12.09
CA LEU A 66 -14.47 -18.17 -11.48
C LEU A 66 -13.54 -18.89 -12.47
N ARG A 67 -14.08 -19.75 -13.34
CA ARG A 67 -13.33 -20.41 -14.42
C ARG A 67 -12.81 -19.42 -15.47
N ALA A 68 -13.59 -18.40 -15.82
CA ALA A 68 -13.21 -17.40 -16.82
C ALA A 68 -11.88 -16.67 -16.50
N THR A 69 -11.48 -16.64 -15.23
CA THR A 69 -10.25 -15.98 -14.77
C THR A 69 -9.28 -16.93 -14.04
N GLY A 70 -9.49 -18.24 -14.16
CA GLY A 70 -8.59 -19.26 -13.59
C GLY A 70 -8.65 -19.42 -12.08
N ASP A 71 -9.60 -18.78 -11.38
CA ASP A 71 -9.80 -18.98 -9.94
C ASP A 71 -10.26 -20.40 -9.62
N LEU A 72 -10.95 -21.03 -10.57
CA LEU A 72 -11.40 -22.42 -10.53
C LEU A 72 -10.92 -23.13 -11.79
N ALA A 73 -10.46 -24.38 -11.65
CA ALA A 73 -9.99 -25.18 -12.77
C ALA A 73 -11.12 -25.43 -13.79
N ASN A 74 -10.77 -25.43 -15.08
CA ASN A 74 -11.70 -25.76 -16.16
C ASN A 74 -11.59 -27.26 -16.52
N ASP A 75 -11.94 -28.10 -15.55
CA ASP A 75 -11.90 -29.57 -15.60
C ASP A 75 -13.24 -30.21 -15.96
N GLY A 76 -14.25 -29.41 -16.29
CA GLY A 76 -15.60 -29.87 -16.60
C GLY A 76 -16.44 -30.31 -15.39
N ARG A 77 -15.91 -30.23 -14.16
CA ARG A 77 -16.66 -30.59 -12.95
C ARG A 77 -17.90 -29.71 -12.77
N ALA A 78 -19.06 -30.31 -12.56
CA ALA A 78 -20.25 -29.60 -12.11
C ALA A 78 -20.21 -29.43 -10.58
N PHE A 79 -20.80 -28.34 -10.07
CA PHE A 79 -20.91 -28.06 -8.64
C PHE A 79 -22.39 -27.92 -8.30
N ASP A 80 -22.92 -28.93 -7.60
CA ASP A 80 -24.30 -28.93 -7.11
C ASP A 80 -24.38 -28.34 -5.69
N ASP A 81 -23.23 -28.17 -5.03
CA ASP A 81 -23.06 -27.61 -3.69
C ASP A 81 -21.86 -26.64 -3.61
N TYR A 82 -21.79 -25.91 -2.50
CA TYR A 82 -20.70 -24.97 -2.20
C TYR A 82 -19.60 -25.66 -1.38
N ASP A 83 -18.92 -26.62 -2.02
CA ASP A 83 -17.90 -27.46 -1.40
C ASP A 83 -16.56 -26.74 -1.11
N ASP A 84 -15.59 -27.47 -0.57
CA ASP A 84 -14.27 -26.93 -0.22
C ASP A 84 -13.48 -26.43 -1.45
N ALA A 85 -13.67 -27.04 -2.62
CA ALA A 85 -13.00 -26.61 -3.84
C ALA A 85 -13.54 -25.26 -4.33
N LEU A 86 -14.86 -25.06 -4.27
CA LEU A 86 -15.48 -23.79 -4.62
C LEU A 86 -15.17 -22.71 -3.58
N GLN A 87 -15.15 -23.05 -2.29
CA GLN A 87 -14.67 -22.16 -1.23
C GLN A 87 -13.23 -21.69 -1.50
N ALA A 88 -12.32 -22.61 -1.84
CA ALA A 88 -10.93 -22.27 -2.14
C ALA A 88 -10.82 -21.35 -3.38
N ALA A 89 -11.64 -21.57 -4.41
CA ALA A 89 -11.71 -20.69 -5.58
C ALA A 89 -12.20 -19.29 -5.23
N VAL A 90 -13.22 -19.17 -4.37
CA VAL A 90 -13.71 -17.87 -3.90
C VAL A 90 -12.67 -17.15 -3.04
N ARG A 91 -11.93 -17.86 -2.17
CA ARG A 91 -10.82 -17.25 -1.42
C ARG A 91 -9.73 -16.70 -2.35
N ARG A 92 -9.33 -17.46 -3.38
CA ARG A 92 -8.38 -16.98 -4.41
C ARG A 92 -8.88 -15.72 -5.10
N PHE A 93 -10.15 -15.71 -5.49
CA PHE A 93 -10.80 -14.54 -6.07
C PHE A 93 -10.79 -13.35 -5.11
N GLN A 94 -11.14 -13.55 -3.84
CA GLN A 94 -11.18 -12.49 -2.83
C GLN A 94 -9.79 -11.88 -2.61
N VAL A 95 -8.76 -12.72 -2.44
CA VAL A 95 -7.36 -12.29 -2.28
C VAL A 95 -6.93 -11.40 -3.45
N ARG A 96 -7.10 -11.86 -4.70
CA ARG A 96 -6.68 -11.07 -5.86
C ARG A 96 -7.54 -9.82 -6.11
N HIS A 97 -8.63 -9.64 -5.36
CA HIS A 97 -9.47 -8.44 -5.41
C HIS A 97 -9.33 -7.53 -4.18
N GLY A 98 -8.39 -7.83 -3.27
CA GLY A 98 -8.21 -7.08 -2.03
C GLY A 98 -9.44 -7.13 -1.12
N LEU A 99 -10.14 -8.26 -1.10
CA LEU A 99 -11.29 -8.53 -0.24
C LEU A 99 -10.91 -9.46 0.91
N GLU A 100 -11.74 -9.50 1.94
CA GLU A 100 -11.61 -10.49 3.01
C GLU A 100 -11.75 -11.90 2.43
N PRO A 101 -10.78 -12.82 2.63
CA PRO A 101 -10.80 -14.14 2.02
C PRO A 101 -11.62 -15.13 2.87
N ASP A 102 -12.87 -14.80 3.19
CA ASP A 102 -13.77 -15.57 4.07
C ASP A 102 -14.49 -16.74 3.37
N ALA A 103 -14.32 -16.90 2.05
CA ALA A 103 -15.07 -17.81 1.18
C ALA A 103 -16.57 -17.54 1.10
N LEU A 104 -17.05 -16.37 1.52
CA LEU A 104 -18.46 -16.00 1.41
C LEU A 104 -18.65 -15.04 0.22
N VAL A 105 -19.63 -15.37 -0.63
CA VAL A 105 -20.05 -14.45 -1.70
C VAL A 105 -21.06 -13.45 -1.15
N GLY A 106 -20.58 -12.59 -0.25
CA GLY A 106 -21.35 -11.46 0.28
C GLY A 106 -21.45 -10.31 -0.72
N ARG A 107 -22.06 -9.19 -0.31
CA ARG A 107 -22.31 -8.02 -1.18
C ARG A 107 -21.04 -7.46 -1.84
N ALA A 108 -19.89 -7.47 -1.14
CA ALA A 108 -18.63 -6.96 -1.68
C ALA A 108 -18.04 -7.90 -2.75
N THR A 109 -17.96 -9.20 -2.44
CA THR A 109 -17.51 -10.25 -3.37
C THR A 109 -18.40 -10.29 -4.62
N LEU A 110 -19.72 -10.27 -4.44
CA LEU A 110 -20.68 -10.27 -5.55
C LEU A 110 -20.50 -9.06 -6.48
N ARG A 111 -20.29 -7.86 -5.90
CA ARG A 111 -19.98 -6.66 -6.69
C ARG A 111 -18.71 -6.81 -7.51
N ALA A 112 -17.65 -7.38 -6.93
CA ALA A 112 -16.38 -7.58 -7.61
C ALA A 112 -16.46 -8.65 -8.71
N LEU A 113 -17.23 -9.73 -8.48
CA LEU A 113 -17.53 -10.77 -9.47
C LEU A 113 -18.29 -10.19 -10.68
N ASN A 114 -19.26 -9.32 -10.40
CA ASN A 114 -20.12 -8.68 -11.40
C ASN A 114 -19.50 -7.44 -12.06
N THR A 115 -18.25 -7.07 -11.74
CA THR A 115 -17.52 -6.09 -12.56
C THR A 115 -17.36 -6.67 -13.97
N SER A 116 -17.80 -5.93 -14.99
CA SER A 116 -17.73 -6.37 -16.39
C SER A 116 -16.28 -6.51 -16.87
N VAL A 117 -16.09 -7.32 -17.92
CA VAL A 117 -14.77 -7.47 -18.56
C VAL A 117 -14.24 -6.15 -19.10
N ASP A 118 -15.09 -5.30 -19.67
CA ASP A 118 -14.70 -3.97 -20.17
C ASP A 118 -14.20 -3.04 -19.06
N GLN A 119 -14.84 -3.08 -17.90
CA GLN A 119 -14.37 -2.34 -16.72
C GLN A 119 -12.99 -2.85 -16.25
N ARG A 120 -12.75 -4.17 -16.30
CA ARG A 120 -11.43 -4.75 -15.97
C ARG A 120 -10.36 -4.40 -17.01
N ILE A 121 -10.71 -4.40 -18.30
CA ILE A 121 -9.84 -3.94 -19.39
C ILE A 121 -9.46 -2.48 -19.16
N ASN A 122 -10.43 -1.61 -18.85
CA ASN A 122 -10.15 -0.20 -18.54
C ASN A 122 -9.24 -0.03 -17.31
N GLN A 123 -9.44 -0.86 -16.28
CA GLN A 123 -8.62 -0.86 -15.07
C GLN A 123 -7.17 -1.31 -15.35
N LEU A 124 -6.98 -2.35 -16.16
CA LEU A 124 -5.66 -2.80 -16.65
C LEU A 124 -5.00 -1.72 -17.49
N CYS A 125 -5.76 -1.09 -18.39
CA CYS A 125 -5.31 -0.01 -19.23
C CYS A 125 -4.80 1.21 -18.48
N THR A 126 -5.58 1.67 -17.51
CA THR A 126 -5.20 2.80 -16.66
C THR A 126 -3.94 2.47 -15.86
N SER A 127 -3.88 1.24 -15.32
CA SER A 127 -2.72 0.80 -14.54
C SER A 127 -1.47 0.61 -15.40
N LEU A 128 -1.61 0.14 -16.65
CA LEU A 128 -0.51 0.04 -17.61
C LEU A 128 0.02 1.43 -18.00
N ALA A 129 -0.87 2.38 -18.27
CA ALA A 129 -0.49 3.76 -18.57
C ALA A 129 0.21 4.45 -17.38
N HIS A 130 -0.22 4.18 -16.15
CA HIS A 130 0.48 4.65 -14.95
C HIS A 130 1.83 3.94 -14.76
N ALA A 131 1.87 2.61 -14.93
CA ALA A 131 3.09 1.82 -14.81
C ALA A 131 4.18 2.31 -15.76
N ARG A 132 3.85 2.62 -17.02
CA ARG A 132 4.77 3.22 -18.02
C ARG A 132 5.34 4.59 -17.61
N LYS A 133 4.61 5.35 -16.80
CA LYS A 133 5.08 6.65 -16.26
C LYS A 133 5.87 6.51 -14.97
N THR A 134 5.62 5.44 -14.20
CA THR A 134 6.14 5.25 -12.84
C THR A 134 7.39 4.38 -12.81
N PHE A 135 7.44 3.30 -13.59
CA PHE A 135 8.54 2.34 -13.52
C PHE A 135 9.66 2.73 -14.46
N ASP A 136 10.72 3.28 -13.88
CA ASP A 136 12.01 3.47 -14.53
C ASP A 136 12.78 2.14 -14.54
N VAL A 137 13.04 1.61 -15.73
CA VAL A 137 13.72 0.33 -15.97
C VAL A 137 15.18 0.32 -15.52
N GLN A 138 15.77 1.50 -15.29
CA GLN A 138 17.14 1.62 -14.80
C GLN A 138 17.23 1.56 -13.26
N ARG A 139 16.11 1.60 -12.55
CA ARG A 139 16.09 1.59 -11.09
C ARG A 139 16.16 0.17 -10.53
N ALA A 140 17.35 -0.24 -10.11
CA ALA A 140 17.57 -1.54 -9.49
C ALA A 140 17.02 -1.62 -8.04
N ASP A 141 17.30 -0.60 -7.23
CA ASP A 141 16.99 -0.58 -5.79
C ASP A 141 15.98 0.52 -5.47
N PHE A 142 14.81 0.14 -4.93
CA PHE A 142 13.76 1.09 -4.53
C PHE A 142 12.69 0.44 -3.67
N ILE A 143 11.92 1.26 -2.96
CA ILE A 143 10.66 0.84 -2.34
C ILE A 143 9.47 1.44 -3.10
N LEU A 144 8.55 0.59 -3.53
CA LEU A 144 7.30 0.97 -4.16
C LEU A 144 6.17 0.90 -3.14
N VAL A 145 5.47 2.00 -2.92
CA VAL A 145 4.21 2.02 -2.15
C VAL A 145 3.06 2.08 -3.13
N ASN A 146 2.27 1.01 -3.24
CA ASN A 146 1.08 0.99 -4.09
C ASN A 146 -0.17 1.24 -3.25
N ILE A 147 -0.70 2.45 -3.33
CA ILE A 147 -1.79 2.94 -2.45
C ILE A 147 -3.03 2.03 -2.50
N PRO A 148 -3.63 1.71 -3.68
CA PRO A 148 -4.79 0.83 -3.75
C PRO A 148 -4.55 -0.60 -3.23
N ALA A 149 -3.30 -1.08 -3.34
CA ALA A 149 -2.92 -2.42 -2.88
C ALA A 149 -2.63 -2.49 -1.38
N PHE A 150 -2.55 -1.33 -0.71
CA PHE A 150 -2.20 -1.23 0.71
C PHE A 150 -0.92 -2.02 1.05
N ASN A 151 0.07 -2.00 0.16
CA ASN A 151 1.36 -2.64 0.38
C ASN A 151 2.54 -1.76 -0.02
N ALA A 152 3.70 -2.11 0.50
CA ALA A 152 4.99 -1.59 0.07
C ALA A 152 5.92 -2.75 -0.27
N THR A 153 6.60 -2.66 -1.41
CA THR A 153 7.52 -3.69 -1.91
C THR A 153 8.91 -3.10 -2.07
N LEU A 154 9.89 -3.67 -1.38
CA LEU A 154 11.31 -3.38 -1.57
C LEU A 154 11.82 -4.26 -2.70
N SER A 155 12.40 -3.60 -3.70
CA SER A 155 13.14 -4.24 -4.78
C SER A 155 14.63 -3.94 -4.60
N LEU A 156 15.47 -4.98 -4.73
CA LEU A 156 16.92 -4.87 -4.76
C LEU A 156 17.45 -5.61 -5.99
N SER A 157 18.45 -5.05 -6.67
CA SER A 157 19.01 -5.59 -7.90
C SER A 157 17.93 -5.91 -8.96
N GLY A 158 16.88 -5.08 -9.01
CA GLY A 158 15.76 -5.23 -9.93
C GLY A 158 14.74 -6.31 -9.57
N LYS A 159 14.85 -6.96 -8.40
CA LYS A 159 13.95 -8.04 -7.96
C LYS A 159 13.22 -7.67 -6.68
N PRO A 160 11.92 -7.99 -6.55
CA PRO A 160 11.22 -7.83 -5.28
C PRO A 160 11.80 -8.79 -4.24
N VAL A 161 12.32 -8.27 -3.13
CA VAL A 161 12.94 -9.08 -2.06
C VAL A 161 12.10 -9.10 -0.79
N TRP A 162 11.22 -8.12 -0.61
CA TRP A 162 10.41 -8.00 0.60
C TRP A 162 9.14 -7.20 0.32
N THR A 163 8.02 -7.60 0.94
CA THR A 163 6.74 -6.88 0.85
C THR A 163 6.09 -6.83 2.23
N THR A 164 5.44 -5.71 2.55
CA THR A 164 4.69 -5.51 3.80
C THR A 164 3.37 -4.81 3.53
N ASN A 165 2.39 -4.98 4.42
CA ASN A 165 1.19 -4.17 4.38
C ASN A 165 1.48 -2.75 4.87
N VAL A 166 0.74 -1.79 4.31
CA VAL A 166 0.74 -0.40 4.75
C VAL A 166 -0.68 0.10 5.05
N ILE A 167 -0.77 1.11 5.91
CA ILE A 167 -1.94 1.96 6.11
C ILE A 167 -1.64 3.28 5.42
N ILE A 168 -2.62 3.78 4.66
CA ILE A 168 -2.53 5.01 3.89
C ILE A 168 -3.60 6.01 4.33
N GLY A 169 -3.54 7.19 3.73
CA GLY A 169 -4.46 8.29 4.00
C GLY A 169 -5.93 7.93 3.79
N GLU A 170 -6.81 8.47 4.61
CA GLU A 170 -8.24 8.41 4.32
C GLU A 170 -8.62 9.25 3.08
N LYS A 171 -9.90 9.23 2.70
CA LYS A 171 -10.36 9.93 1.49
C LYS A 171 -10.20 11.44 1.55
N ASP A 172 -10.31 12.02 2.74
CA ASP A 172 -10.21 13.46 2.95
C ASP A 172 -8.78 13.91 3.29
N ALA A 173 -7.89 12.96 3.59
CA ALA A 173 -6.46 13.16 3.82
C ALA A 173 -5.60 12.21 2.95
N LYS A 174 -5.81 12.27 1.63
CA LYS A 174 -5.21 11.33 0.66
C LYS A 174 -3.68 11.36 0.71
N THR A 175 -3.05 10.18 0.78
CA THR A 175 -1.61 10.05 0.51
C THR A 175 -1.30 10.52 -0.93
N PRO A 176 -0.37 11.48 -1.11
CA PRO A 176 -0.03 12.03 -2.42
C PRO A 176 0.84 11.08 -3.24
N LEU A 177 0.80 11.23 -4.57
CA LEU A 177 1.65 10.49 -5.50
C LEU A 177 2.89 11.32 -5.82
N PHE A 178 4.07 10.75 -5.58
CA PHE A 178 5.34 11.38 -5.89
C PHE A 178 6.48 10.39 -5.73
N GLU A 179 7.66 10.81 -6.19
CA GLU A 179 8.92 10.13 -5.95
C GLU A 179 9.80 10.96 -5.02
N SER A 180 10.57 10.28 -4.18
CA SER A 180 11.59 10.91 -3.33
C SER A 180 12.68 9.89 -3.01
N ARG A 181 13.51 10.18 -2.02
CA ARG A 181 14.55 9.29 -1.50
C ARG A 181 14.52 9.29 0.01
N ILE A 182 14.43 8.11 0.61
CA ILE A 182 14.60 7.90 2.04
C ILE A 182 16.05 8.24 2.37
N LYS A 183 16.23 9.20 3.28
CA LYS A 183 17.56 9.69 3.69
C LYS A 183 17.89 9.37 5.14
N THR A 184 16.88 9.16 5.98
CA THR A 184 17.09 9.03 7.42
C THR A 184 16.14 8.00 8.00
N VAL A 185 16.67 7.11 8.82
CA VAL A 185 15.92 6.23 9.71
C VAL A 185 16.01 6.83 11.11
N VAL A 186 14.86 7.12 11.71
CA VAL A 186 14.77 7.59 13.09
C VAL A 186 14.24 6.45 13.96
N VAL A 187 15.09 5.95 14.85
CA VAL A 187 14.75 4.93 15.84
C VAL A 187 14.24 5.62 17.10
N ASN A 188 13.16 5.08 17.69
CA ASN A 188 12.41 5.65 18.82
C ASN A 188 12.09 7.15 18.60
N PRO A 189 11.34 7.51 17.55
CA PRO A 189 11.08 8.91 17.22
C PRO A 189 10.25 9.61 18.32
N THR A 190 10.49 10.90 18.51
CA THR A 190 9.47 11.80 19.06
C THR A 190 8.45 12.14 17.99
N TRP A 191 7.25 12.54 18.41
CA TRP A 191 6.22 13.04 17.49
C TRP A 191 5.84 14.47 17.83
N SER A 192 6.28 15.41 16.98
CA SER A 192 5.71 16.77 17.00
C SER A 192 4.34 16.72 16.33
N VAL A 193 3.29 16.91 17.12
CA VAL A 193 1.91 16.77 16.67
C VAL A 193 1.58 17.92 15.71
N PRO A 194 1.09 17.63 14.48
CA PRO A 194 0.58 18.66 13.59
C PRO A 194 -0.53 19.48 14.25
N ARG A 195 -0.56 20.79 13.99
CA ARG A 195 -1.53 21.70 14.62
C ARG A 195 -2.99 21.26 14.43
N SER A 196 -3.35 20.78 13.23
CA SER A 196 -4.69 20.27 12.95
C SER A 196 -5.03 19.10 13.86
N ILE A 197 -4.17 18.09 13.96
CA ILE A 197 -4.38 16.92 14.85
C ILE A 197 -4.44 17.37 16.32
N ALA A 198 -3.55 18.26 16.75
CA ALA A 198 -3.54 18.76 18.13
C ALA A 198 -4.86 19.45 18.50
N SER A 199 -5.39 20.29 17.60
CA SER A 199 -6.58 21.10 17.86
C SER A 199 -7.91 20.40 17.56
N GLU A 200 -7.96 19.52 16.56
CA GLU A 200 -9.19 18.86 16.11
C GLU A 200 -9.43 17.51 16.80
N GLU A 201 -8.36 16.78 17.14
CA GLU A 201 -8.45 15.42 17.69
C GLU A 201 -7.98 15.30 19.13
N LEU A 202 -6.86 15.94 19.50
CA LEU A 202 -6.30 15.82 20.84
C LEU A 202 -6.95 16.78 21.83
N LEU A 203 -7.22 18.04 21.44
CA LEU A 203 -7.85 19.03 22.32
C LEU A 203 -9.17 18.52 22.94
N PRO A 204 -10.11 17.90 22.21
CA PRO A 204 -11.32 17.33 22.83
C PRO A 204 -11.02 16.26 23.89
N LYS A 205 -9.97 15.45 23.67
CA LYS A 205 -9.55 14.42 24.65
C LYS A 205 -8.94 15.05 25.90
N ILE A 206 -8.14 16.11 25.71
CA ILE A 206 -7.52 16.88 26.81
C ILE A 206 -8.59 17.60 27.63
N GLN A 207 -9.57 18.22 26.96
CA GLN A 207 -10.70 18.90 27.62
C GLN A 207 -11.56 17.92 28.44
N ASN A 208 -11.75 16.70 27.93
CA ASN A 208 -12.47 15.67 28.65
C ASN A 208 -11.66 15.09 29.83
N ASP A 209 -10.35 14.89 29.65
CA ASP A 209 -9.46 14.38 30.69
C ASP A 209 -8.02 14.84 30.46
N ILE A 210 -7.55 15.81 31.26
CA ILE A 210 -6.20 16.36 31.16
C ILE A 210 -5.09 15.32 31.40
N SER A 211 -5.37 14.28 32.18
CA SER A 211 -4.40 13.21 32.44
C SER A 211 -4.13 12.34 31.21
N PHE A 212 -4.91 12.53 30.13
CA PHE A 212 -4.58 12.04 28.79
C PHE A 212 -3.16 12.42 28.35
N LEU A 213 -2.73 13.66 28.59
CA LEU A 213 -1.39 14.13 28.20
C LEU A 213 -0.29 13.32 28.90
N ALA A 214 -0.41 13.18 30.22
CA ALA A 214 0.56 12.43 31.03
C ALA A 214 0.59 10.95 30.65
N ARG A 215 -0.58 10.29 30.53
CA ARG A 215 -0.66 8.87 30.13
C ARG A 215 -0.09 8.62 28.74
N GLY A 216 -0.34 9.53 27.80
CA GLY A 216 0.14 9.45 26.42
C GLY A 216 1.58 9.93 26.22
N GLY A 217 2.22 10.47 27.27
CA GLY A 217 3.60 10.95 27.21
C GLY A 217 3.79 12.26 26.44
N TYR A 218 2.81 13.16 26.47
CA TYR A 218 2.85 14.45 25.79
C TYR A 218 3.44 15.55 26.68
N ASP A 219 4.40 16.27 26.11
CA ASP A 219 4.92 17.53 26.65
C ASP A 219 4.25 18.70 25.90
N VAL A 220 3.97 19.79 26.62
CA VAL A 220 3.29 20.98 26.09
C VAL A 220 4.27 22.13 26.03
N PHE A 221 4.32 22.81 24.89
CA PHE A 221 5.13 23.99 24.67
C PHE A 221 4.28 25.14 24.16
N ASP A 222 4.66 26.37 24.50
CA ASP A 222 4.05 27.58 23.93
C ASP A 222 4.54 27.85 22.49
N ALA A 223 4.07 28.95 21.90
CA ALA A 223 4.45 29.37 20.55
C ALA A 223 5.95 29.69 20.41
N THR A 224 6.63 30.06 21.50
CA THR A 224 8.07 30.37 21.54
C THR A 224 8.93 29.12 21.74
N GLY A 225 8.31 28.00 22.10
CA GLY A 225 8.98 26.73 22.37
C GLY A 225 9.37 26.54 23.83
N LEU A 226 8.85 27.35 24.75
CA LEU A 226 9.06 27.16 26.19
C LEU A 226 8.11 26.09 26.74
N PRO A 227 8.58 25.19 27.62
CA PRO A 227 7.72 24.22 28.28
C PRO A 227 6.62 24.90 29.09
N VAL A 228 5.41 24.35 29.04
CA VAL A 228 4.24 24.81 29.79
C VAL A 228 3.74 23.66 30.66
N ASP A 229 3.49 23.92 31.95
CA ASP A 229 2.80 22.96 32.80
C ASP A 229 1.34 22.84 32.35
N PRO A 230 0.89 21.67 31.86
CA PRO A 230 -0.47 21.49 31.38
C PRO A 230 -1.53 21.85 32.42
N LEU A 231 -1.25 21.66 33.73
CA LEU A 231 -2.20 21.93 34.81
C LEU A 231 -2.49 23.42 35.00
N THR A 232 -1.65 24.29 34.46
CA THR A 232 -1.81 25.75 34.53
C THR A 232 -2.64 26.33 33.39
N VAL A 233 -2.99 25.51 32.39
CA VAL A 233 -3.69 25.94 31.18
C VAL A 233 -5.21 25.75 31.34
N ASP A 234 -5.98 26.77 30.99
CA ASP A 234 -7.45 26.70 30.90
C ASP A 234 -7.90 26.01 29.59
N TRP A 235 -7.72 24.69 29.51
CA TRP A 235 -8.09 23.90 28.32
C TRP A 235 -9.55 24.02 27.87
N PRO A 236 -10.56 24.08 28.77
CA PRO A 236 -11.96 24.27 28.38
C PRO A 236 -12.23 25.55 27.59
N SER A 237 -11.43 26.60 27.78
CA SER A 237 -11.56 27.86 27.05
C SER A 237 -11.04 27.82 25.61
N LEU A 238 -10.24 26.81 25.25
CA LEU A 238 -9.57 26.73 23.96
C LEU A 238 -10.49 26.18 22.87
N GLY A 239 -10.43 26.81 21.69
CA GLY A 239 -11.11 26.36 20.48
C GLY A 239 -10.14 25.77 19.44
N ARG A 240 -10.69 25.10 18.42
CA ARG A 240 -9.91 24.52 17.30
C ARG A 240 -9.06 25.56 16.56
N HIS A 241 -9.61 26.76 16.35
CA HIS A 241 -8.94 27.83 15.61
C HIS A 241 -7.85 28.54 16.43
N ASP A 242 -7.94 28.45 17.76
CA ASP A 242 -7.23 29.32 18.70
C ASP A 242 -6.23 28.54 19.56
N PHE A 243 -5.89 27.32 19.17
CA PHE A 243 -4.92 26.47 19.88
C PHE A 243 -3.49 27.04 19.75
N PRO A 244 -2.88 27.58 20.83
CA PRO A 244 -1.62 28.30 20.77
C PRO A 244 -0.40 27.42 21.11
N PHE A 245 -0.63 26.15 21.43
CA PHE A 245 0.39 25.24 21.95
C PHE A 245 0.96 24.31 20.86
N ARG A 246 2.15 23.80 21.14
CA ARG A 246 2.76 22.69 20.43
C ARG A 246 2.80 21.49 21.35
N LEU A 247 2.31 20.35 20.86
CA LEU A 247 2.38 19.08 21.58
C LEU A 247 3.51 18.24 21.01
N LEU A 248 4.35 17.69 21.90
CA LEU A 248 5.40 16.74 21.55
C LEU A 248 5.13 15.44 22.30
N GLN A 249 4.89 14.35 21.57
CA GLN A 249 4.83 13.03 22.17
C GLN A 249 6.23 12.45 22.29
N ARG A 250 6.61 12.03 23.50
CA ARG A 250 7.89 11.38 23.79
C ARG A 250 7.98 10.00 23.12
N PRO A 251 9.20 9.45 22.91
CA PRO A 251 9.35 8.09 22.44
C PRO A 251 8.75 7.11 23.44
N GLY A 252 8.13 6.05 22.93
CA GLY A 252 7.56 5.01 23.79
C GLY A 252 6.56 4.11 23.06
N PRO A 253 6.03 3.08 23.73
CA PRO A 253 5.11 2.12 23.12
C PRO A 253 3.81 2.73 22.61
N GLN A 254 3.39 3.87 23.15
CA GLN A 254 2.17 4.59 22.75
C GLN A 254 2.44 5.73 21.76
N ASN A 255 3.69 5.94 21.34
CA ASN A 255 4.01 6.99 20.37
C ASN A 255 3.29 6.71 19.05
N GLU A 256 2.54 7.67 18.49
CA GLU A 256 1.76 7.46 17.26
C GLU A 256 2.63 7.18 16.02
N LEU A 257 3.91 7.56 16.05
CA LEU A 257 4.91 7.20 15.04
C LEU A 257 5.58 5.84 15.30
N GLY A 258 5.16 5.14 16.36
CA GLY A 258 5.71 3.87 16.82
C GLY A 258 7.20 3.95 17.14
N ARG A 259 7.94 2.90 16.80
CA ARG A 259 9.36 2.72 17.13
C ARG A 259 10.32 3.16 16.04
N ILE A 260 9.85 3.33 14.80
CA ILE A 260 10.69 3.69 13.66
C ILE A 260 9.97 4.66 12.72
N LYS A 261 10.70 5.66 12.24
CA LYS A 261 10.25 6.62 11.22
C LYS A 261 11.29 6.74 10.10
N PHE A 262 10.85 6.71 8.86
CA PHE A 262 11.66 6.89 7.66
C PHE A 262 11.37 8.26 7.04
N LEU A 263 12.39 9.10 6.95
CA LEU A 263 12.27 10.45 6.41
C LEU A 263 12.76 10.50 4.97
N PHE A 264 11.94 11.10 4.11
CA PHE A 264 12.25 11.41 2.73
C PHE A 264 11.76 12.84 2.44
N PRO A 265 12.62 13.77 1.99
CA PRO A 265 12.22 15.15 1.74
C PRO A 265 11.08 15.25 0.71
N ASN A 266 10.02 15.99 1.04
CA ASN A 266 8.90 16.27 0.15
C ASN A 266 8.09 17.48 0.62
N GLN A 267 7.35 18.10 -0.30
CA GLN A 267 6.53 19.28 -0.02
C GLN A 267 5.24 19.00 0.78
N TYR A 268 4.88 17.73 0.96
CA TYR A 268 3.61 17.32 1.58
C TYR A 268 3.75 17.00 3.08
N GLY A 269 4.97 16.98 3.63
CA GLY A 269 5.21 16.58 5.01
C GLY A 269 4.98 15.08 5.30
N VAL A 270 4.90 14.25 4.25
CA VAL A 270 4.62 12.81 4.36
C VAL A 270 5.87 12.05 4.77
N CYS A 271 5.71 11.02 5.60
CA CYS A 271 6.77 10.06 5.93
C CYS A 271 6.21 8.63 6.00
N MET A 272 7.11 7.65 6.06
CA MET A 272 6.78 6.27 6.40
C MET A 272 7.13 6.04 7.87
N HIS A 273 6.28 5.38 8.63
CA HIS A 273 6.54 5.17 10.05
C HIS A 273 5.84 3.94 10.61
N ASP A 274 6.23 3.56 11.82
CA ASP A 274 5.59 2.53 12.63
C ASP A 274 4.28 3.03 13.27
N THR A 275 3.52 2.19 13.94
CA THR A 275 2.31 2.60 14.65
C THR A 275 1.98 1.66 15.80
N PRO A 276 1.44 2.16 16.92
CA PRO A 276 0.95 1.32 18.01
C PRO A 276 -0.33 0.58 17.61
N SER A 277 -1.06 1.09 16.61
CA SER A 277 -2.33 0.52 16.14
C SER A 277 -2.13 -0.64 15.15
N LYS A 278 -1.36 -1.66 15.55
CA LYS A 278 -1.02 -2.83 14.71
C LYS A 278 -2.24 -3.64 14.27
N TYR A 279 -3.29 -3.67 15.08
CA TYR A 279 -4.54 -4.37 14.76
C TYR A 279 -5.21 -3.86 13.47
N LEU A 280 -4.91 -2.64 13.02
CA LEU A 280 -5.45 -2.07 11.78
C LEU A 280 -4.91 -2.77 10.51
N PHE A 281 -3.78 -3.50 10.60
CA PHE A 281 -3.25 -4.25 9.46
C PHE A 281 -4.08 -5.50 9.12
N ALA A 282 -4.92 -5.98 10.05
CA ALA A 282 -5.81 -7.12 9.83
C ALA A 282 -6.98 -6.79 8.89
N TYR A 283 -7.27 -5.51 8.61
CA TYR A 283 -8.34 -5.13 7.71
C TYR A 283 -7.90 -5.19 6.25
N SER A 284 -8.79 -5.64 5.36
CA SER A 284 -8.58 -5.59 3.90
C SER A 284 -8.55 -4.17 3.32
N SER A 285 -9.24 -3.21 3.95
CA SER A 285 -9.18 -1.79 3.61
C SER A 285 -8.45 -1.01 4.71
N ARG A 286 -7.31 -0.40 4.40
CA ARG A 286 -6.39 0.21 5.37
C ARG A 286 -6.16 1.71 5.13
N ALA A 287 -7.25 2.45 4.89
CA ALA A 287 -7.24 3.89 4.71
C ALA A 287 -7.63 4.58 6.04
N PHE A 288 -6.68 4.69 6.97
CA PHE A 288 -6.91 5.13 8.36
C PHE A 288 -5.93 6.21 8.84
N SER A 289 -5.10 6.77 7.96
CA SER A 289 -4.11 7.80 8.33
C SER A 289 -4.50 9.20 7.85
N HIS A 290 -3.81 10.21 8.36
CA HIS A 290 -3.87 11.60 7.90
C HIS A 290 -2.88 11.88 6.75
N GLY A 291 -2.66 10.92 5.86
CA GLY A 291 -1.84 11.06 4.66
C GLY A 291 -0.44 10.41 4.73
N CYS A 292 0.15 10.26 5.92
CA CYS A 292 1.39 9.49 6.13
C CYS A 292 1.17 7.98 5.89
N ILE A 293 2.26 7.25 5.71
CA ILE A 293 2.23 5.81 5.40
C ILE A 293 2.68 5.03 6.65
N ARG A 294 1.77 4.26 7.26
CA ARG A 294 2.14 3.41 8.41
C ARG A 294 2.51 2.01 7.92
N MET A 295 3.55 1.41 8.47
CA MET A 295 4.06 0.10 8.05
C MET A 295 3.76 -0.99 9.08
N GLU A 296 3.44 -2.19 8.60
CA GLU A 296 3.22 -3.35 9.46
C GLU A 296 4.53 -3.82 10.10
N ASN A 297 5.58 -3.96 9.28
CA ASN A 297 6.88 -4.49 9.69
C ASN A 297 8.04 -3.48 9.46
N PRO A 298 8.03 -2.30 10.11
CA PRO A 298 9.04 -1.26 9.88
C PRO A 298 10.43 -1.63 10.42
N VAL A 299 10.52 -2.46 11.45
CA VAL A 299 11.81 -2.92 12.01
C VAL A 299 12.57 -3.77 10.99
N ASP A 300 11.88 -4.70 10.33
CA ASP A 300 12.48 -5.54 9.29
C ASP A 300 12.96 -4.70 8.09
N PHE A 301 12.19 -3.67 7.72
CA PHE A 301 12.60 -2.75 6.67
C PHE A 301 13.82 -1.91 7.07
N ALA A 302 13.84 -1.39 8.31
CA ALA A 302 14.98 -0.65 8.83
C ALA A 302 16.24 -1.52 8.88
N ALA A 303 16.13 -2.78 9.30
CA ALA A 303 17.26 -3.72 9.32
C ALA A 303 17.84 -3.93 7.92
N GLN A 304 16.98 -4.14 6.90
CA GLN A 304 17.42 -4.31 5.51
C GLN A 304 18.10 -3.04 4.97
N LEU A 305 17.56 -1.87 5.30
CA LEU A 305 18.08 -0.59 4.82
C LEU A 305 19.42 -0.24 5.48
N LEU A 306 19.51 -0.39 6.80
CA LEU A 306 20.69 -0.05 7.59
C LEU A 306 21.83 -1.06 7.42
N ALA A 307 21.54 -2.31 7.07
CA ALA A 307 22.58 -3.30 6.74
C ALA A 307 23.50 -2.84 5.60
N ARG A 308 22.99 -2.01 4.68
CA ARG A 308 23.77 -1.40 3.59
C ARG A 308 24.78 -0.37 4.10
N ASP A 309 24.54 0.18 5.28
CA ASP A 309 25.37 1.18 5.95
C ASP A 309 26.14 0.56 7.15
N ASN A 310 26.44 -0.74 7.08
CA ASN A 310 27.19 -1.51 8.07
C ASN A 310 26.58 -1.57 9.48
N TRP A 311 25.26 -1.39 9.60
CA TRP A 311 24.56 -1.70 10.85
C TRP A 311 24.21 -3.18 10.93
N SER A 312 24.53 -3.81 12.05
CA SER A 312 24.03 -5.14 12.37
C SER A 312 22.60 -5.08 12.91
N LYS A 313 21.87 -6.19 12.80
CA LYS A 313 20.53 -6.30 13.37
C LYS A 313 20.55 -6.10 14.89
N GLU A 314 21.58 -6.62 15.56
CA GLU A 314 21.80 -6.51 17.01
C GLU A 314 22.01 -5.05 17.43
N GLN A 315 22.71 -4.24 16.62
CA GLN A 315 22.87 -2.81 16.88
C GLN A 315 21.53 -2.06 16.79
N LEU A 316 20.70 -2.39 15.80
CA LEU A 316 19.36 -1.82 15.68
C LEU A 316 18.47 -2.22 16.87
N GLU A 317 18.50 -3.50 17.27
CA GLU A 317 17.75 -4.01 18.42
C GLU A 317 18.21 -3.37 19.74
N ALA A 318 19.52 -3.19 19.94
CA ALA A 318 20.07 -2.47 21.09
C ALA A 318 19.62 -1.00 21.12
N GLN A 319 19.60 -0.32 19.97
CA GLN A 319 19.09 1.05 19.88
C GLN A 319 17.59 1.12 20.15
N LEU A 320 16.81 0.15 19.68
CA LEU A 320 15.39 0.06 20.03
C LEU A 320 15.25 -0.12 21.55
N ALA A 321 15.98 -1.05 22.15
CA ALA A 321 15.91 -1.38 23.57
C ALA A 321 16.31 -0.21 24.50
N SER A 322 17.21 0.67 24.07
CA SER A 322 17.59 1.85 24.87
C SER A 322 16.44 2.84 25.08
N GLY A 323 15.45 2.86 24.18
CA GLY A 323 14.35 3.83 24.19
C GLY A 323 14.76 5.24 23.74
N GLU A 324 16.05 5.49 23.55
CA GLU A 324 16.57 6.79 23.13
C GLU A 324 16.35 7.02 21.65
N THR A 325 16.00 8.26 21.29
CA THR A 325 15.86 8.68 19.90
C THR A 325 17.21 8.72 19.21
N LYS A 326 17.34 8.05 18.07
CA LYS A 326 18.52 8.15 17.21
C LYS A 326 18.14 8.35 15.76
N SER A 327 18.70 9.39 15.15
CA SER A 327 18.58 9.64 13.71
C SER A 327 19.81 9.09 12.99
N ILE A 328 19.61 8.18 12.06
CA ILE A 328 20.65 7.52 11.28
C ILE A 328 20.49 7.95 9.83
N SER A 329 21.44 8.74 9.34
CA SER A 329 21.49 9.12 7.93
C SER A 329 22.03 7.97 7.09
N LEU A 330 21.39 7.71 5.96
CA LEU A 330 21.79 6.65 5.04
C LEU A 330 22.93 7.13 4.15
N ALA A 331 23.97 6.31 3.96
CA ALA A 331 25.04 6.65 3.02
C ALA A 331 24.51 6.60 1.58
N GLU A 332 23.64 5.63 1.30
CA GLU A 332 22.93 5.52 0.02
C GLU A 332 21.42 5.72 0.21
N PRO A 333 20.88 6.91 -0.15
CA PRO A 333 19.45 7.16 -0.06
C PRO A 333 18.63 6.25 -0.97
N LEU A 334 17.72 5.47 -0.39
CA LEU A 334 16.85 4.55 -1.13
C LEU A 334 15.71 5.32 -1.83
N PRO A 335 15.55 5.21 -3.16
CA PRO A 335 14.39 5.75 -3.85
C PRO A 335 13.07 5.19 -3.30
N ILE A 336 12.09 6.07 -3.11
CA ILE A 336 10.71 5.71 -2.80
C ILE A 336 9.80 6.21 -3.91
N VAL A 337 8.91 5.33 -4.37
CA VAL A 337 7.90 5.62 -5.39
C VAL A 337 6.53 5.36 -4.81
N ILE A 338 5.71 6.40 -4.69
CA ILE A 338 4.33 6.29 -4.21
C ILE A 338 3.38 6.35 -5.41
N THR A 339 2.76 5.22 -5.72
CA THR A 339 1.96 5.05 -6.94
C THR A 339 0.51 4.70 -6.66
N TYR A 340 -0.28 4.68 -7.74
CA TYR A 340 -1.70 4.37 -7.74
C TYR A 340 -2.02 3.41 -8.88
N LEU A 341 -1.71 2.13 -8.68
CA LEU A 341 -2.03 1.06 -9.61
C LEU A 341 -3.20 0.27 -9.06
N THR A 342 -4.35 0.38 -9.72
CA THR A 342 -5.54 -0.39 -9.35
C THR A 342 -5.57 -1.79 -9.96
N ALA A 343 -4.63 -2.11 -10.85
CA ALA A 343 -4.37 -3.46 -11.30
C ALA A 343 -2.85 -3.70 -11.33
N SER A 344 -2.45 -4.89 -10.92
CA SER A 344 -1.08 -5.37 -10.99
C SER A 344 -1.06 -6.85 -11.33
N VAL A 345 0.12 -7.39 -11.59
CA VAL A 345 0.33 -8.78 -11.98
C VAL A 345 1.56 -9.27 -11.26
N ASP A 346 1.46 -10.39 -10.54
CA ASP A 346 2.58 -10.95 -9.79
C ASP A 346 3.49 -11.82 -10.68
N GLU A 347 4.53 -12.43 -10.08
CA GLU A 347 5.51 -13.26 -10.80
C GLU A 347 4.92 -14.55 -11.37
N SER A 348 3.76 -14.99 -10.85
CA SER A 348 3.02 -16.15 -11.38
C SER A 348 2.11 -15.81 -12.57
N GLY A 349 1.97 -14.52 -12.92
CA GLY A 349 1.01 -14.05 -13.92
C GLY A 349 -0.39 -13.83 -13.37
N THR A 350 -0.59 -13.94 -12.05
CA THR A 350 -1.89 -13.70 -11.41
C THR A 350 -2.21 -12.22 -11.42
N VAL A 351 -3.38 -11.86 -11.96
CA VAL A 351 -3.84 -10.47 -12.05
C VAL A 351 -4.60 -10.08 -10.79
N PHE A 352 -4.11 -9.03 -10.12
CA PHE A 352 -4.74 -8.41 -8.97
C PHE A 352 -5.52 -7.17 -9.39
N PHE A 353 -6.72 -6.97 -8.82
CA PHE A 353 -7.54 -5.80 -9.03
C PHE A 353 -7.95 -5.16 -7.70
N TYR A 354 -7.46 -3.97 -7.45
CA TYR A 354 -7.72 -3.23 -6.23
C TYR A 354 -8.87 -2.24 -6.40
N ARG A 355 -9.47 -1.83 -5.29
CA ARG A 355 -10.53 -0.80 -5.29
C ARG A 355 -9.92 0.57 -5.61
N ASP A 356 -10.64 1.37 -6.39
CA ASP A 356 -10.30 2.79 -6.62
C ASP A 356 -10.69 3.63 -5.40
N ILE A 357 -9.95 3.47 -4.30
CA ILE A 357 -10.26 4.05 -2.99
C ILE A 357 -10.35 5.57 -2.97
N TYR A 358 -9.62 6.26 -3.87
CA TYR A 358 -9.59 7.71 -4.00
C TYR A 358 -10.35 8.27 -5.21
N GLY A 359 -10.99 7.41 -6.01
CA GLY A 359 -11.76 7.82 -7.20
C GLY A 359 -10.91 8.41 -8.32
N ARG A 360 -9.66 7.97 -8.48
CA ARG A 360 -8.70 8.53 -9.46
C ARG A 360 -8.85 7.93 -10.86
N ASN A 361 -9.61 6.85 -11.02
CA ASN A 361 -9.79 6.16 -12.31
C ASN A 361 -11.17 6.41 -12.94
N THR A 362 -11.79 7.54 -12.63
CA THR A 362 -13.13 7.92 -13.13
C THR A 362 -13.15 8.27 -14.61
N ARG A 363 -11.98 8.46 -15.26
CA ARG A 363 -11.87 8.69 -16.69
C ARG A 363 -11.17 7.49 -17.35
N PRO A 364 -11.77 6.85 -18.38
CA PRO A 364 -11.14 5.74 -19.06
C PRO A 364 -9.79 6.17 -19.67
N ALA A 365 -8.73 5.40 -19.41
CA ALA A 365 -7.50 5.55 -20.15
C ALA A 365 -7.71 4.96 -21.55
N THR A 366 -7.44 5.73 -22.60
CA THR A 366 -7.51 5.24 -23.98
C THR A 366 -6.32 4.31 -24.24
N CYS A 367 -6.50 2.99 -24.10
CA CYS A 367 -5.61 2.02 -24.73
C CYS A 367 -6.10 1.76 -26.16
N GLY A 368 -5.62 2.55 -27.13
CA GLY A 368 -5.80 2.18 -28.53
C GLY A 368 -5.12 0.82 -28.82
N PRO A 369 -5.62 0.02 -29.76
CA PRO A 369 -4.84 -1.04 -30.38
C PRO A 369 -3.75 -0.38 -31.23
N GLY A 370 -2.57 -0.09 -30.67
CA GLY A 370 -1.48 0.51 -31.45
C GLY A 370 -0.33 1.20 -30.72
N SER A 371 -0.38 1.37 -29.40
CA SER A 371 0.81 1.86 -28.65
C SER A 371 1.65 0.68 -28.16
N GLY A 372 2.20 -0.05 -29.13
CA GLY A 372 3.36 -0.92 -28.96
C GLY A 372 4.64 -0.12 -29.01
#